data_AF-A0AAI8YK40-F1
#
_entry.id   AF-A0AAI8YK40-F1
#
_cell.length_a   1.000
_cell.length_b   1.000
_cell.length_c   1.000
_cell.angle_alpha   90.00
_cell.angle_beta   90.00
_cell.angle_gamma   90.00
#
_symmetry.space_group_name_H-M   'P 1'
#
loop_
_entity.id
_entity.type
_entity.pdbx_description
1 polymer ?
#
loop_
_entity_poly.entity_id
_entity_poly.type
_entity_poly.pdbx_seq_one_letter_code
_entity_poly.pdbx_strand_id
1 'polypeptide(L)'
;MCRFLVYRGSDEILLSKLILDPTHSILKQSFDSRLRLDTRRGQNNADGFGIGFYTDPKLGAAPCLFTSTIPAWNCTNLQRIASKTASRLVFAHVRATTEGSLSEDNCHPFYHGSLMWMHNGGLGGWKYIKRKLGERLHDKWYLNVHGGTDSEWAFALFLDRLERLGVDPSSQPKKGFNPSMLRRALLQTIDIINELTASIPESTVQSENVDTRSLLNFAVTDGHSIICTRYVSSNTDEAASLYFSSGTQWETKQPSSANDRDYQMERRDKGADIVLVASEPLTFERENWVNVPTNSILTIHGQTVMVNPIIDGYSNRDPYHKRSSAFAQTKGLTTNEKAAPGVSSPLPTPGIDLNGHKHIFAPLIPPGIGRSRTPEVASAQGQLRGKTPLSFSETTSSSSDLRSVTNLPTPRPEIGAKLPSQGNIKKKRRSLTTGEQPHPAEYVDAEEQTPSSPIQATPSRASEYITSGKAARVLGMSL
;
A
#
# COMPACT_ATOMS: atom_id res chain seq x y z
N MET A 1 -4.04 -8.54 -6.79
CA MET A 1 -3.15 -7.40 -6.52
C MET A 1 -3.88 -6.42 -5.63
N CYS A 2 -3.15 -5.71 -4.79
CA CYS A 2 -3.61 -4.95 -3.63
C CYS A 2 -4.36 -3.65 -3.98
N ARG A 3 -4.81 -2.90 -2.97
CA ARG A 3 -5.28 -1.50 -3.10
C ARG A 3 -4.64 -0.63 -2.04
N PHE A 4 -4.40 0.64 -2.36
CA PHE A 4 -4.02 1.64 -1.37
C PHE A 4 -4.78 2.96 -1.50
N LEU A 5 -4.76 3.69 -0.39
CA LEU A 5 -5.23 5.05 -0.19
C LEU A 5 -4.15 5.86 0.54
N VAL A 6 -3.97 7.10 0.14
CA VAL A 6 -3.16 8.13 0.78
C VAL A 6 -4.06 9.33 1.06
N TYR A 7 -3.93 9.93 2.25
CA TYR A 7 -4.48 11.24 2.61
C TYR A 7 -3.36 12.16 3.08
N ARG A 8 -3.46 13.43 2.69
CA ARG A 8 -2.74 14.56 3.27
C ARG A 8 -3.73 15.70 3.50
N GLY A 9 -3.76 16.25 4.71
CA GLY A 9 -4.56 17.42 5.08
C GLY A 9 -3.72 18.54 5.71
N SER A 10 -4.22 19.78 5.62
CA SER A 10 -3.83 20.87 6.52
C SER A 10 -4.27 20.58 7.95
N ASP A 11 -5.45 19.99 8.13
CA ASP A 11 -5.98 19.53 9.41
C ASP A 11 -6.07 17.99 9.53
N GLU A 12 -6.21 17.55 10.78
CA GLU A 12 -6.36 16.14 11.12
C GLU A 12 -7.75 15.62 10.73
N ILE A 13 -7.79 14.49 10.04
CA ILE A 13 -9.05 13.78 9.76
C ILE A 13 -9.11 12.50 10.57
N LEU A 14 -10.30 12.21 11.09
CA LEU A 14 -10.61 10.94 11.75
C LEU A 14 -10.48 9.80 10.73
N LEU A 15 -9.71 8.77 11.07
CA LEU A 15 -9.38 7.64 10.19
C LEU A 15 -10.63 6.95 9.60
N SER A 16 -11.75 6.88 10.34
CA SER A 16 -13.00 6.29 9.84
C SER A 16 -13.56 6.97 8.59
N LYS A 17 -13.42 8.30 8.48
CA LYS A 17 -13.90 9.11 7.34
C LYS A 17 -13.18 8.79 6.03
N LEU A 18 -12.03 8.12 6.11
CA LEU A 18 -11.24 7.66 4.96
C LEU A 18 -11.38 6.15 4.75
N ILE A 19 -11.28 5.38 5.84
CA ILE A 19 -11.04 3.94 5.78
C ILE A 19 -12.35 3.15 5.76
N LEU A 20 -13.35 3.58 6.53
CA LEU A 20 -14.58 2.82 6.77
C LEU A 20 -15.76 3.43 6.01
N ASP A 21 -16.02 4.72 6.28
CA ASP A 21 -17.31 5.35 6.01
C ASP A 21 -17.62 5.62 4.53
N PRO A 22 -16.67 5.98 3.64
CA PRO A 22 -17.00 6.26 2.24
C PRO A 22 -17.65 5.08 1.53
N THR A 23 -18.60 5.36 0.64
CA THR A 23 -19.41 4.39 -0.11
C THR A 23 -18.57 3.35 -0.88
N HIS A 24 -17.35 3.73 -1.26
CA HIS A 24 -16.34 2.85 -1.87
C HIS A 24 -14.98 2.95 -1.17
N SER A 25 -15.01 2.98 0.17
CA SER A 25 -13.84 3.06 1.06
C SER A 25 -12.80 1.95 0.86
N ILE A 26 -11.59 2.10 1.40
CA ILE A 26 -10.56 1.06 1.31
C ILE A 26 -11.00 -0.23 2.02
N LEU A 27 -11.82 -0.14 3.07
CA LEU A 27 -12.51 -1.28 3.68
C LEU A 27 -13.45 -1.95 2.66
N LYS A 28 -14.27 -1.19 1.95
CA LYS A 28 -15.17 -1.74 0.92
C LYS A 28 -14.38 -2.41 -0.21
N GLN A 29 -13.33 -1.76 -0.70
CA GLN A 29 -12.39 -2.30 -1.70
C GLN A 29 -11.64 -3.56 -1.24
N SER A 30 -11.65 -3.90 0.06
CA SER A 30 -11.09 -5.17 0.53
C SER A 30 -11.95 -6.39 0.19
N PHE A 31 -13.25 -6.22 -0.10
CA PHE A 31 -14.14 -7.34 -0.49
C PHE A 31 -15.05 -7.07 -1.71
N ASP A 32 -15.20 -5.81 -2.12
CA ASP A 32 -15.93 -5.34 -3.31
C ASP A 32 -15.04 -4.34 -4.07
N SER A 33 -13.97 -4.85 -4.69
CA SER A 33 -13.01 -4.07 -5.50
C SER A 33 -13.54 -3.94 -6.94
N ARG A 34 -14.04 -2.76 -7.34
CA ARG A 34 -14.83 -2.61 -8.57
C ARG A 34 -14.00 -2.40 -9.84
N LEU A 35 -12.75 -1.99 -9.71
CA LEU A 35 -11.77 -2.00 -10.82
C LEU A 35 -10.95 -3.31 -10.84
N ARG A 36 -11.43 -4.39 -10.24
CA ARG A 36 -10.82 -5.72 -10.35
C ARG A 36 -11.67 -6.62 -11.26
N LEU A 37 -11.22 -6.74 -12.52
CA LEU A 37 -11.87 -7.60 -13.53
C LEU A 37 -11.26 -9.00 -13.66
N ASP A 38 -10.15 -9.31 -12.97
CA ASP A 38 -9.58 -10.67 -12.96
C ASP A 38 -10.51 -11.61 -12.19
N THR A 39 -11.14 -12.55 -12.91
CA THR A 39 -12.08 -13.54 -12.37
C THR A 39 -11.40 -14.75 -11.73
N ARG A 40 -10.07 -14.91 -11.90
CA ARG A 40 -9.33 -16.10 -11.44
C ARG A 40 -9.05 -16.11 -9.94
N ARG A 41 -9.06 -14.94 -9.32
CA ARG A 41 -8.99 -14.74 -7.87
C ARG A 41 -10.15 -13.85 -7.48
N GLY A 42 -10.88 -14.18 -6.41
CA GLY A 42 -12.07 -13.44 -5.98
C GLY A 42 -11.86 -11.92 -5.90
N GLN A 43 -12.96 -11.16 -5.90
CA GLN A 43 -12.95 -9.68 -5.91
C GLN A 43 -12.35 -9.03 -4.65
N ASN A 44 -11.81 -9.83 -3.73
CA ASN A 44 -11.29 -9.45 -2.44
C ASN A 44 -9.75 -9.28 -2.39
N ASN A 45 -9.35 -8.41 -1.48
CA ASN A 45 -8.01 -8.22 -0.95
C ASN A 45 -8.06 -8.73 0.51
N ALA A 46 -8.03 -10.05 0.64
CA ALA A 46 -8.29 -10.77 1.89
C ALA A 46 -7.04 -11.00 2.74
N ASP A 47 -5.85 -10.84 2.16
CA ASP A 47 -4.59 -11.38 2.69
C ASP A 47 -3.90 -10.44 3.71
N GLY A 48 -4.73 -9.69 4.43
CA GLY A 48 -4.34 -8.66 5.39
C GLY A 48 -4.56 -7.22 4.94
N PHE A 49 -4.24 -6.29 5.83
CA PHE A 49 -4.28 -4.86 5.62
C PHE A 49 -3.19 -4.17 6.47
N GLY A 50 -2.95 -2.89 6.20
CA GLY A 50 -2.26 -2.05 7.16
C GLY A 50 -2.58 -0.57 6.99
N ILE A 51 -2.63 0.12 8.13
CA ILE A 51 -2.86 1.55 8.23
C ILE A 51 -1.62 2.18 8.88
N GLY A 52 -0.97 3.11 8.20
CA GLY A 52 0.12 3.92 8.76
C GLY A 52 -0.31 5.38 8.87
N PHE A 53 -0.03 6.03 10.00
CA PHE A 53 -0.36 7.44 10.21
C PHE A 53 0.67 8.14 11.09
N TYR A 54 0.90 9.43 10.84
CA TYR A 54 1.77 10.24 11.68
C TYR A 54 0.98 10.82 12.86
N THR A 55 1.61 10.89 14.02
CA THR A 55 1.02 11.32 15.31
C THR A 55 1.52 12.73 15.72
N ASP A 56 1.19 13.19 16.93
CA ASP A 56 1.78 14.43 17.48
C ASP A 56 3.32 14.28 17.50
N PRO A 57 4.09 15.25 16.94
CA PRO A 57 5.56 15.20 16.89
C PRO A 57 6.27 14.95 18.23
N LYS A 58 5.60 15.19 19.38
CA LYS A 58 6.12 14.84 20.72
C LYS A 58 6.28 13.34 20.94
N LEU A 59 5.58 12.50 20.17
CA LEU A 59 5.67 11.03 20.22
C LEU A 59 6.79 10.47 19.31
N GLY A 60 7.46 11.32 18.55
CA GLY A 60 8.52 10.95 17.60
C GLY A 60 8.17 11.28 16.15
N ALA A 61 9.15 11.13 15.25
CA ALA A 61 8.95 11.33 13.81
C ALA A 61 8.57 10.04 13.05
N ALA A 62 8.69 8.89 13.71
CA ALA A 62 8.26 7.61 13.15
C ALA A 62 6.71 7.52 13.12
N PRO A 63 6.12 6.98 12.04
CA PRO A 63 4.68 6.76 11.98
C PRO A 63 4.22 5.64 12.93
N CYS A 64 2.96 5.69 13.35
CA CYS A 64 2.29 4.57 13.97
C CYS A 64 1.69 3.66 12.88
N LEU A 65 1.95 2.36 12.97
CA LEU A 65 1.43 1.34 12.06
C LEU A 65 0.46 0.40 12.79
N PHE A 66 -0.64 0.07 12.12
CA PHE A 66 -1.54 -1.00 12.49
C PHE A 66 -1.76 -1.92 11.29
N THR A 67 -0.96 -2.97 11.22
CA THR A 67 -1.01 -4.06 10.25
C THR A 67 -1.76 -5.26 10.82
N SER A 68 -2.36 -6.08 9.96
CA SER A 68 -2.82 -7.42 10.35
C SER A 68 -2.97 -8.33 9.14
N THR A 69 -2.77 -9.64 9.32
CA THR A 69 -3.11 -10.69 8.33
C THR A 69 -4.61 -10.99 8.26
N ILE A 70 -5.40 -10.54 9.23
CA ILE A 70 -6.86 -10.70 9.23
C ILE A 70 -7.47 -9.80 8.14
N PRO A 71 -8.45 -10.28 7.35
CA PRO A 71 -9.13 -9.44 6.36
C PRO A 71 -9.76 -8.19 7.00
N ALA A 72 -9.60 -7.02 6.38
CA ALA A 72 -9.98 -5.74 6.98
C ALA A 72 -11.45 -5.67 7.44
N TRP A 73 -12.37 -6.25 6.66
CA TRP A 73 -13.81 -6.31 6.98
C TRP A 73 -14.14 -7.11 8.24
N ASN A 74 -13.25 -8.03 8.66
CA ASN A 74 -13.42 -8.87 9.85
C ASN A 74 -12.67 -8.32 11.08
N CYS A 75 -11.90 -7.22 10.94
CA CYS A 75 -11.13 -6.66 12.03
C CYS A 75 -11.95 -5.64 12.84
N THR A 76 -12.58 -6.09 13.91
CA THR A 76 -13.34 -5.20 14.84
C THR A 76 -12.47 -4.14 15.50
N ASN A 77 -11.16 -4.42 15.70
CA ASN A 77 -10.22 -3.44 16.23
C ASN A 77 -9.91 -2.31 15.23
N LEU A 78 -9.91 -2.58 13.92
CA LEU A 78 -9.81 -1.53 12.89
C LEU A 78 -10.96 -0.52 13.02
N GLN A 79 -12.20 -1.00 13.20
CA GLN A 79 -13.35 -0.12 13.38
C GLN A 79 -13.23 0.74 14.64
N ARG A 80 -12.81 0.15 15.76
CA ARG A 80 -12.61 0.85 17.04
C ARG A 80 -11.53 1.92 16.94
N ILE A 81 -10.34 1.55 16.48
CA ILE A 81 -9.17 2.45 16.35
C ILE A 81 -9.50 3.58 15.36
N ALA A 82 -10.02 3.25 14.18
CA ALA A 82 -10.29 4.27 13.17
C ALA A 82 -11.37 5.29 13.60
N SER A 83 -12.28 4.91 14.52
CA SER A 83 -13.29 5.83 15.09
C SER A 83 -12.74 6.79 16.17
N LYS A 84 -11.48 6.64 16.60
CA LYS A 84 -10.85 7.43 17.68
C LYS A 84 -9.48 8.00 17.36
N THR A 85 -8.89 7.62 16.23
CA THR A 85 -7.59 8.14 15.76
C THR A 85 -7.80 9.16 14.65
N ALA A 86 -7.10 10.29 14.72
CA ALA A 86 -7.04 11.29 13.66
C ALA A 86 -5.59 11.57 13.25
N SER A 87 -5.37 12.02 12.01
CA SER A 87 -4.04 12.42 11.52
C SER A 87 -4.11 13.33 10.31
N ARG A 88 -3.05 14.13 10.10
CA ARG A 88 -2.82 14.94 8.88
C ARG A 88 -2.26 14.14 7.72
N LEU A 89 -1.72 12.93 7.94
CA LEU A 89 -1.14 12.11 6.87
C LEU A 89 -1.36 10.62 7.18
N VAL A 90 -2.12 9.97 6.30
CA VAL A 90 -2.55 8.57 6.44
C VAL A 90 -2.22 7.81 5.17
N PHE A 91 -1.60 6.65 5.32
CA PHE A 91 -1.48 5.60 4.31
C PHE A 91 -2.36 4.42 4.75
N ALA A 92 -3.13 3.85 3.84
CA ALA A 92 -3.96 2.68 4.12
C ALA A 92 -3.89 1.71 2.94
N HIS A 93 -3.71 0.42 3.22
CA HIS A 93 -3.49 -0.61 2.22
C HIS A 93 -4.25 -1.90 2.56
N VAL A 94 -4.76 -2.59 1.53
CA VAL A 94 -5.41 -3.90 1.67
C VAL A 94 -4.77 -4.88 0.69
N ARG A 95 -4.29 -6.00 1.21
CA ARG A 95 -3.37 -6.92 0.54
C ARG A 95 -4.11 -8.01 -0.23
N ALA A 96 -3.61 -8.31 -1.43
CA ALA A 96 -3.92 -9.55 -2.13
C ALA A 96 -2.60 -10.21 -2.52
N THR A 97 -2.27 -11.35 -1.90
CA THR A 97 -0.95 -11.99 -1.93
C THR A 97 -0.49 -12.27 -3.36
N THR A 98 0.57 -11.60 -3.77
CA THR A 98 1.31 -11.86 -5.02
C THR A 98 2.55 -12.67 -4.73
N GLU A 99 3.33 -12.17 -3.77
CA GLU A 99 4.59 -12.70 -3.27
C GLU A 99 4.58 -12.73 -1.73
N GLY A 100 5.45 -13.57 -1.17
CA GLY A 100 5.57 -13.79 0.28
C GLY A 100 4.44 -14.61 0.90
N SER A 101 4.68 -15.10 2.10
CA SER A 101 3.68 -15.82 2.91
C SER A 101 2.58 -14.88 3.44
N LEU A 102 1.57 -15.44 4.10
CA LEU A 102 0.67 -14.67 4.97
C LEU A 102 1.40 -14.36 6.29
N SER A 103 2.06 -13.21 6.35
CA SER A 103 2.67 -12.65 7.58
C SER A 103 2.35 -11.16 7.67
N GLU A 104 2.38 -10.60 8.88
CA GLU A 104 2.25 -9.16 9.10
C GLU A 104 3.45 -8.39 8.54
N ASP A 105 4.64 -8.99 8.51
CA ASP A 105 5.84 -8.45 7.84
C ASP A 105 5.66 -8.28 6.33
N ASN A 106 4.66 -8.94 5.72
CA ASN A 106 4.34 -8.81 4.30
C ASN A 106 3.18 -7.82 4.05
N CYS A 107 2.65 -7.18 5.10
CA CYS A 107 1.55 -6.23 5.03
C CYS A 107 2.08 -4.80 4.96
N HIS A 108 1.74 -4.10 3.88
CA HIS A 108 1.98 -2.67 3.74
C HIS A 108 1.15 -1.87 4.76
N PRO A 109 1.58 -0.67 5.18
CA PRO A 109 2.82 -0.01 4.76
C PRO A 109 4.07 -0.53 5.49
N PHE A 110 5.22 -0.45 4.84
CA PHE A 110 6.54 -0.62 5.45
C PHE A 110 7.04 0.73 5.99
N TYR A 111 8.04 0.74 6.88
CA TYR A 111 8.63 1.98 7.40
C TYR A 111 10.12 1.83 7.76
N HIS A 112 10.85 2.96 7.75
CA HIS A 112 12.20 3.09 8.29
C HIS A 112 12.39 4.51 8.83
N GLY A 113 12.61 4.66 10.14
CA GLY A 113 12.64 5.98 10.77
C GLY A 113 11.32 6.74 10.53
N SER A 114 11.39 7.93 9.92
CA SER A 114 10.21 8.71 9.53
C SER A 114 9.68 8.39 8.13
N LEU A 115 10.33 7.50 7.37
CA LEU A 115 9.90 7.12 6.03
C LEU A 115 8.86 6.00 6.09
N MET A 116 7.83 6.07 5.25
CA MET A 116 6.79 5.06 5.12
C MET A 116 6.51 4.73 3.65
N TRP A 117 6.27 3.47 3.32
CA TRP A 117 6.24 2.95 1.95
C TRP A 117 5.07 2.00 1.66
N MET A 118 4.44 2.17 0.49
CA MET A 118 3.44 1.27 -0.08
C MET A 118 3.76 0.91 -1.53
N HIS A 119 3.33 -0.28 -1.94
CA HIS A 119 3.37 -0.72 -3.34
C HIS A 119 2.03 -1.37 -3.73
N ASN A 120 1.49 -0.97 -4.89
CA ASN A 120 0.42 -1.69 -5.58
C ASN A 120 0.94 -2.09 -6.96
N GLY A 121 1.31 -3.35 -7.11
CA GLY A 121 2.06 -3.77 -8.28
C GLY A 121 2.82 -5.06 -8.05
N GLY A 122 3.83 -5.29 -8.88
CA GLY A 122 4.72 -6.43 -8.83
C GLY A 122 5.94 -6.21 -9.71
N LEU A 123 7.10 -6.69 -9.27
CA LEU A 123 8.36 -6.62 -10.04
C LEU A 123 8.43 -7.76 -11.07
N GLY A 124 8.61 -7.40 -12.34
CA GLY A 124 8.71 -8.33 -13.46
C GLY A 124 9.93 -9.25 -13.33
N GLY A 125 9.73 -10.55 -13.52
CA GLY A 125 10.80 -11.55 -13.40
C GLY A 125 11.40 -11.71 -11.99
N TRP A 126 10.65 -11.40 -10.92
CA TRP A 126 11.11 -11.38 -9.52
C TRP A 126 12.05 -12.54 -9.11
N LYS A 127 11.68 -13.79 -9.45
CA LYS A 127 12.45 -15.02 -9.26
C LYS A 127 13.93 -14.91 -9.69
N TYR A 128 14.21 -14.19 -10.78
CA TYR A 128 15.54 -14.08 -11.39
C TYR A 128 16.31 -12.84 -10.92
N ILE A 129 15.60 -11.77 -10.56
CA ILE A 129 16.23 -10.51 -10.16
C ILE A 129 16.50 -10.41 -8.66
N LYS A 130 15.76 -11.13 -7.79
CA LYS A 130 15.86 -11.02 -6.33
C LYS A 130 17.30 -11.07 -5.80
N ARG A 131 18.09 -12.07 -6.23
CA ARG A 131 19.49 -12.21 -5.82
C ARG A 131 20.36 -11.04 -6.31
N LYS A 132 20.25 -10.68 -7.59
CA LYS A 132 20.98 -9.54 -8.18
C LYS A 132 20.60 -8.20 -7.54
N LEU A 133 19.35 -8.04 -7.10
CA LEU A 133 18.90 -6.86 -6.36
C LEU A 133 19.56 -6.80 -4.98
N GLY A 134 19.58 -7.92 -4.26
CA GLY A 134 20.28 -8.03 -2.97
C GLY A 134 21.77 -7.69 -3.08
N GLU A 135 22.45 -8.17 -4.12
CA GLU A 135 23.86 -7.85 -4.45
C GLU A 135 24.11 -6.35 -4.73
N ARG A 136 23.07 -5.54 -4.93
CA ARG A 136 23.16 -4.09 -5.19
C ARG A 136 22.88 -3.23 -3.95
N LEU A 137 22.45 -3.82 -2.83
CA LEU A 137 22.21 -3.12 -1.55
C LEU A 137 23.49 -3.08 -0.71
N HIS A 138 23.67 -2.05 0.11
CA HIS A 138 24.55 -2.16 1.27
C HIS A 138 23.95 -3.10 2.33
N ASP A 139 24.81 -3.81 3.06
CA ASP A 139 24.46 -4.81 4.07
C ASP A 139 23.34 -4.35 5.02
N LYS A 140 23.38 -3.10 5.51
CA LYS A 140 22.35 -2.59 6.43
C LYS A 140 20.94 -2.53 5.81
N TRP A 141 20.81 -2.31 4.50
CA TRP A 141 19.51 -2.30 3.83
C TRP A 141 19.07 -3.72 3.44
N TYR A 142 20.03 -4.59 3.11
CA TYR A 142 19.78 -6.02 2.91
C TYR A 142 19.26 -6.69 4.20
N LEU A 143 19.89 -6.42 5.34
CA LEU A 143 19.57 -6.99 6.65
C LEU A 143 18.31 -6.39 7.30
N ASN A 144 17.85 -5.23 6.82
CA ASN A 144 16.59 -4.60 7.26
C ASN A 144 15.33 -5.17 6.57
N VAL A 145 15.47 -6.12 5.65
CA VAL A 145 14.33 -6.82 5.05
C VAL A 145 13.90 -7.96 5.98
N HIS A 146 12.65 -7.91 6.44
CA HIS A 146 12.07 -8.89 7.37
C HIS A 146 11.11 -9.86 6.68
N GLY A 147 10.32 -9.37 5.73
CA GLY A 147 9.38 -10.16 4.94
C GLY A 147 9.98 -10.78 3.68
N GLY A 148 9.08 -11.33 2.85
CA GLY A 148 9.40 -12.05 1.62
C GLY A 148 9.04 -11.34 0.33
N THR A 149 8.38 -10.18 0.39
CA THR A 149 7.76 -9.52 -0.77
C THR A 149 8.76 -8.73 -1.61
N ASP A 150 8.59 -8.78 -2.93
CA ASP A 150 9.25 -7.87 -3.89
C ASP A 150 9.13 -6.37 -3.52
N SER A 151 8.02 -6.03 -2.88
CA SER A 151 7.60 -4.70 -2.47
C SER A 151 8.46 -4.11 -1.35
N GLU A 152 8.94 -4.96 -0.44
CA GLU A 152 9.85 -4.62 0.64
C GLU A 152 11.30 -4.52 0.16
N TRP A 153 11.70 -5.44 -0.73
CA TRP A 153 13.01 -5.35 -1.41
C TRP A 153 13.13 -4.10 -2.27
N ALA A 154 12.03 -3.64 -2.89
CA ALA A 154 11.97 -2.34 -3.56
C ALA A 154 12.09 -1.15 -2.59
N PHE A 155 11.58 -1.27 -1.35
CA PHE A 155 11.78 -0.26 -0.31
C PHE A 155 13.22 -0.23 0.19
N ALA A 156 13.84 -1.38 0.47
CA ALA A 156 15.25 -1.47 0.82
C ALA A 156 16.16 -0.88 -0.28
N LEU A 157 15.83 -1.13 -1.55
CA LEU A 157 16.49 -0.48 -2.69
C LEU A 157 16.29 1.04 -2.68
N PHE A 158 15.10 1.55 -2.40
CA PHE A 158 14.85 2.99 -2.25
C PHE A 158 15.66 3.62 -1.11
N LEU A 159 15.80 2.96 0.04
CA LEU A 159 16.62 3.45 1.16
C LEU A 159 18.10 3.49 0.76
N ASP A 160 18.61 2.45 0.08
CA ASP A 160 19.96 2.43 -0.48
C ASP A 160 20.17 3.53 -1.53
N ARG A 161 19.19 3.78 -2.41
CA ARG A 161 19.23 4.90 -3.36
C ARG A 161 19.36 6.23 -2.62
N LEU A 162 18.49 6.48 -1.65
CA LEU A 162 18.46 7.75 -0.92
C LEU A 162 19.80 8.01 -0.19
N GLU A 163 20.38 6.99 0.45
CA GLU A 163 21.72 7.08 1.03
C GLU A 163 22.80 7.42 -0.01
N ARG A 164 22.85 6.71 -1.14
CA ARG A 164 23.85 6.97 -2.19
C ARG A 164 23.67 8.32 -2.90
N LEU A 165 22.53 8.98 -2.71
CA LEU A 165 22.32 10.38 -3.11
C LEU A 165 22.85 11.39 -2.08
N GLY A 166 23.47 10.94 -0.98
CA GLY A 166 24.02 11.76 0.10
C GLY A 166 23.03 12.07 1.23
N VAL A 167 21.93 11.33 1.33
CA VAL A 167 20.86 11.58 2.31
C VAL A 167 20.67 10.34 3.19
N ASP A 168 21.14 10.38 4.44
CA ASP A 168 20.89 9.29 5.40
C ASP A 168 19.38 9.11 5.64
N PRO A 169 18.77 7.97 5.27
CA PRO A 169 17.34 7.71 5.48
C PRO A 169 16.95 7.66 6.97
N SER A 170 17.92 7.50 7.86
CA SER A 170 17.73 7.40 9.32
C SER A 170 17.70 8.78 10.02
N SER A 171 18.07 9.85 9.31
CA SER A 171 18.34 11.18 9.89
C SER A 171 17.11 11.96 10.39
N GLN A 172 15.89 11.51 10.06
CA GLN A 172 14.60 12.03 10.57
C GLN A 172 14.52 13.58 10.64
N PRO A 173 14.77 14.30 9.53
CA PRO A 173 14.81 15.76 9.52
C PRO A 173 13.46 16.40 9.93
N LYS A 174 13.51 17.38 10.85
CA LYS A 174 12.32 18.07 11.42
C LYS A 174 11.35 18.74 10.43
N LYS A 175 11.74 18.89 9.16
CA LYS A 175 10.94 19.50 8.08
C LYS A 175 10.68 18.52 6.92
N GLY A 176 10.96 17.23 7.13
CA GLY A 176 11.04 16.23 6.06
C GLY A 176 12.34 16.34 5.27
N PHE A 177 12.53 15.37 4.38
CA PHE A 177 13.58 15.36 3.38
C PHE A 177 13.22 16.31 2.23
N ASN A 178 14.20 16.64 1.39
CA ASN A 178 13.91 17.40 0.17
C ASN A 178 13.04 16.54 -0.78
N PRO A 179 11.84 16.99 -1.20
CA PRO A 179 10.96 16.23 -2.09
C PRO A 179 11.64 15.80 -3.39
N SER A 180 12.56 16.63 -3.92
CA SER A 180 13.33 16.31 -5.13
C SER A 180 14.30 15.15 -4.93
N MET A 181 14.81 14.93 -3.71
CA MET A 181 15.69 13.80 -3.40
C MET A 181 14.89 12.51 -3.21
N LEU A 182 13.73 12.57 -2.54
CA LEU A 182 12.80 11.43 -2.49
C LEU A 182 12.37 11.03 -3.92
N ARG A 183 12.03 12.00 -4.77
CA ARG A 183 11.70 11.77 -6.17
C ARG A 183 12.88 11.17 -6.95
N ARG A 184 14.11 11.68 -6.79
CA ARG A 184 15.30 11.16 -7.48
C ARG A 184 15.65 9.74 -7.02
N ALA A 185 15.55 9.44 -5.73
CA ALA A 185 15.74 8.09 -5.20
C ALA A 185 14.73 7.11 -5.78
N LEU A 186 13.44 7.49 -5.83
CA LEU A 186 12.37 6.64 -6.36
C LEU A 186 12.52 6.35 -7.86
N LEU A 187 12.96 7.33 -8.65
CA LEU A 187 13.29 7.13 -10.06
C LEU A 187 14.47 6.16 -10.23
N GLN A 188 15.56 6.33 -9.47
CA GLN A 188 16.68 5.39 -9.50
C GLN A 188 16.31 3.97 -9.04
N THR A 189 15.33 3.82 -8.15
CA THR A 189 14.78 2.50 -7.78
C THR A 189 14.10 1.84 -8.99
N ILE A 190 13.29 2.59 -9.74
CA ILE A 190 12.64 2.10 -10.98
C ILE A 190 13.70 1.76 -12.04
N ASP A 191 14.70 2.63 -12.25
CA ASP A 191 15.77 2.41 -13.22
C ASP A 191 16.54 1.10 -12.94
N ILE A 192 16.91 0.85 -11.69
CA ILE A 192 17.61 -0.39 -11.29
C ILE A 192 16.70 -1.62 -11.42
N ILE A 193 15.41 -1.53 -11.09
CA ILE A 193 14.46 -2.63 -11.31
C ILE A 193 14.38 -2.96 -12.81
N ASN A 194 14.22 -1.96 -13.68
CA ASN A 194 14.21 -2.12 -15.13
C ASN A 194 15.52 -2.74 -15.64
N GLU A 195 16.68 -2.24 -15.19
CA GLU A 195 18.02 -2.76 -15.53
C GLU A 195 18.16 -4.25 -15.18
N LEU A 196 17.77 -4.62 -13.96
CA LEU A 196 17.85 -5.99 -13.48
C LEU A 196 16.92 -6.92 -14.27
N THR A 197 15.69 -6.49 -14.55
CA THR A 197 14.73 -7.29 -15.33
C THR A 197 15.13 -7.42 -16.81
N ALA A 198 15.73 -6.38 -17.40
CA ALA A 198 16.34 -6.46 -18.73
C ALA A 198 17.59 -7.37 -18.79
N SER A 199 18.23 -7.65 -17.64
CA SER A 199 19.37 -8.57 -17.53
C SER A 199 18.98 -10.06 -17.40
N ILE A 200 17.70 -10.40 -17.55
CA ILE A 200 17.23 -11.79 -17.60
C ILE A 200 17.51 -12.34 -19.02
N PRO A 201 18.16 -13.49 -19.19
CA PRO A 201 18.42 -14.04 -20.52
C PRO A 201 17.14 -14.31 -21.30
N GLU A 202 17.09 -13.89 -22.56
CA GLU A 202 15.94 -14.09 -23.46
C GLU A 202 15.54 -15.57 -23.57
N SER A 203 16.53 -16.48 -23.57
CA SER A 203 16.28 -17.92 -23.54
C SER A 203 15.52 -18.39 -22.31
N THR A 204 15.76 -17.80 -21.13
CA THR A 204 15.01 -18.05 -19.89
C THR A 204 13.61 -17.44 -19.95
N VAL A 205 13.49 -16.23 -20.50
CA VAL A 205 12.19 -15.56 -20.68
C VAL A 205 11.26 -16.42 -21.54
N GLN A 206 11.78 -16.95 -22.65
CA GLN A 206 11.02 -17.80 -23.57
C GLN A 206 10.77 -19.21 -23.00
N SER A 207 11.76 -19.87 -22.40
CA SER A 207 11.61 -21.26 -21.94
C SER A 207 10.73 -21.42 -20.70
N GLU A 208 10.74 -20.45 -19.79
CA GLU A 208 9.91 -20.46 -18.57
C GLU A 208 8.70 -19.51 -18.65
N ASN A 209 8.45 -18.89 -19.81
CA ASN A 209 7.37 -17.92 -20.06
C ASN A 209 7.32 -16.81 -18.99
N VAL A 210 8.45 -16.15 -18.78
CA VAL A 210 8.66 -15.19 -17.68
C VAL A 210 8.04 -13.84 -18.03
N ASP A 211 7.05 -13.40 -17.23
CA ASP A 211 6.49 -12.06 -17.37
C ASP A 211 7.46 -11.01 -16.79
N THR A 212 8.18 -10.34 -17.69
CA THR A 212 9.19 -9.31 -17.38
C THR A 212 8.61 -7.92 -17.17
N ARG A 213 7.29 -7.74 -17.31
CA ARG A 213 6.65 -6.44 -17.10
C ARG A 213 6.37 -6.18 -15.63
N SER A 214 6.89 -5.07 -15.14
CA SER A 214 6.65 -4.56 -13.80
C SER A 214 5.47 -3.58 -13.82
N LEU A 215 4.62 -3.65 -12.79
CA LEU A 215 3.68 -2.58 -12.44
C LEU A 215 4.21 -1.99 -11.12
N LEU A 216 4.57 -0.72 -11.09
CA LEU A 216 5.28 -0.12 -9.96
C LEU A 216 4.55 1.14 -9.46
N ASN A 217 3.31 0.98 -8.98
CA ASN A 217 2.64 2.07 -8.28
C ASN A 217 3.13 2.10 -6.83
N PHE A 218 4.27 2.78 -6.62
CA PHE A 218 4.83 3.04 -5.30
C PHE A 218 4.18 4.29 -4.69
N ALA A 219 4.15 4.35 -3.37
CA ALA A 219 3.88 5.57 -2.61
C ALA A 219 4.84 5.64 -1.42
N VAL A 220 5.58 6.73 -1.30
CA VAL A 220 6.51 6.98 -0.19
C VAL A 220 6.20 8.32 0.46
N THR A 221 6.34 8.39 1.78
CA THR A 221 6.18 9.63 2.56
C THR A 221 7.23 9.73 3.66
N ASP A 222 7.52 10.95 4.10
CA ASP A 222 8.39 11.27 5.24
C ASP A 222 7.66 12.01 6.38
N GLY A 223 6.33 12.13 6.29
CA GLY A 223 5.48 12.93 7.19
C GLY A 223 5.15 14.35 6.67
N HIS A 224 5.92 14.85 5.71
CA HIS A 224 5.83 16.21 5.16
C HIS A 224 5.51 16.24 3.67
N SER A 225 6.06 15.28 2.93
CA SER A 225 6.04 15.15 1.48
C SER A 225 5.65 13.73 1.09
N ILE A 226 4.90 13.58 0.00
CA ILE A 226 4.51 12.27 -0.54
C ILE A 226 4.96 12.21 -2.00
N ILE A 227 5.63 11.12 -2.38
CA ILE A 227 5.91 10.81 -3.78
C ILE A 227 5.16 9.51 -4.14
N CYS A 228 4.31 9.57 -5.17
CA CYS A 228 3.63 8.40 -5.73
C CYS A 228 4.03 8.20 -7.19
N THR A 229 4.13 6.97 -7.65
CA THR A 229 4.28 6.65 -9.08
C THR A 229 3.04 5.97 -9.62
N ARG A 230 2.73 6.21 -10.89
CA ARG A 230 1.87 5.35 -11.70
C ARG A 230 2.69 4.85 -12.88
N TYR A 231 3.10 3.59 -12.88
CA TYR A 231 4.17 3.12 -13.76
C TYR A 231 4.01 1.68 -14.26
N VAL A 232 4.39 1.46 -15.52
CA VAL A 232 4.59 0.14 -16.15
C VAL A 232 5.85 0.10 -17.00
N SER A 233 6.63 -0.97 -16.89
CA SER A 233 7.83 -1.22 -17.72
C SER A 233 7.46 -1.85 -19.07
N SER A 234 6.58 -1.17 -19.82
CA SER A 234 6.09 -1.57 -21.14
C SER A 234 5.75 -0.31 -21.94
N ASN A 235 5.99 -0.33 -23.26
CA ASN A 235 5.56 0.76 -24.15
C ASN A 235 4.11 0.56 -24.64
N THR A 236 3.62 -0.68 -24.73
CA THR A 236 2.27 -1.01 -25.23
C THR A 236 1.23 -1.15 -24.12
N ASP A 237 1.61 -1.49 -22.89
CA ASP A 237 0.67 -1.69 -21.79
C ASP A 237 0.39 -0.40 -21.00
N GLU A 238 -0.77 -0.35 -20.35
CA GLU A 238 -1.15 0.72 -19.42
C GLU A 238 -0.74 0.36 -17.98
N ALA A 239 -0.39 1.36 -17.17
CA ALA A 239 -0.07 1.15 -15.76
C ALA A 239 -1.33 0.85 -14.93
N ALA A 240 -1.13 0.21 -13.78
CA ALA A 240 -2.18 -0.02 -12.79
C ALA A 240 -2.89 1.30 -12.41
N SER A 241 -4.17 1.23 -12.09
CA SER A 241 -4.97 2.42 -11.78
C SER A 241 -4.43 3.21 -10.59
N LEU A 242 -4.40 4.53 -10.75
CA LEU A 242 -4.11 5.48 -9.68
C LEU A 242 -4.83 6.80 -9.96
N TYR A 243 -5.60 7.27 -9.00
CA TYR A 243 -6.36 8.51 -9.09
C TYR A 243 -5.93 9.44 -7.96
N PHE A 244 -6.05 10.74 -8.17
CA PHE A 244 -5.93 11.72 -7.10
C PHE A 244 -7.13 12.68 -7.08
N SER A 245 -7.41 13.22 -5.90
CA SER A 245 -8.40 14.26 -5.70
C SER A 245 -7.79 15.31 -4.78
N SER A 246 -8.00 16.59 -5.09
CA SER A 246 -7.63 17.69 -4.20
C SER A 246 -8.80 18.65 -4.03
N GLY A 247 -8.87 19.32 -2.89
CA GLY A 247 -9.95 20.25 -2.55
C GLY A 247 -9.83 20.79 -1.13
N THR A 248 -10.86 21.50 -0.67
CA THR A 248 -10.88 22.20 0.62
C THR A 248 -11.40 21.30 1.76
N GLN A 249 -12.39 20.44 1.50
CA GLN A 249 -13.04 19.65 2.55
C GLN A 249 -13.45 18.25 2.09
N TRP A 250 -13.45 17.29 3.03
CA TRP A 250 -13.90 15.90 2.83
C TRP A 250 -15.04 15.61 3.80
N GLU A 251 -16.26 15.77 3.31
CA GLU A 251 -17.50 15.73 4.10
C GLU A 251 -18.55 14.85 3.44
N THR A 252 -19.51 14.39 4.22
CA THR A 252 -20.71 13.73 3.69
C THR A 252 -21.58 14.75 2.99
N LYS A 253 -22.12 14.41 1.81
CA LYS A 253 -23.27 15.11 1.23
C LYS A 253 -24.42 15.17 2.25
N GLN A 254 -25.32 16.14 2.07
CA GLN A 254 -26.49 16.27 2.96
C GLN A 254 -27.19 14.91 3.14
N PRO A 255 -27.47 14.48 4.38
CA PRO A 255 -27.89 13.11 4.66
C PRO A 255 -29.29 12.84 4.11
N SER A 256 -29.35 12.31 2.89
CA SER A 256 -30.58 11.84 2.24
C SER A 256 -31.14 10.57 2.89
N SER A 257 -30.29 9.80 3.59
CA SER A 257 -30.69 8.72 4.49
C SER A 257 -29.68 8.56 5.64
N ALA A 258 -30.11 7.98 6.76
CA ALA A 258 -29.28 7.83 7.96
C ALA A 258 -28.11 6.82 7.81
N ASN A 259 -28.12 6.00 6.76
CA ASN A 259 -27.15 4.90 6.56
C ASN A 259 -26.19 5.12 5.38
N ASP A 260 -26.46 6.07 4.48
CA ASP A 260 -25.64 6.30 3.29
C ASP A 260 -24.71 7.50 3.49
N ARG A 261 -23.48 7.24 3.96
CA ARG A 261 -22.46 8.27 4.17
C ARG A 261 -21.73 8.55 2.86
N ASP A 262 -22.44 9.16 1.92
CA ASP A 262 -21.90 9.50 0.62
C ASP A 262 -20.95 10.71 0.74
N TYR A 263 -19.66 10.44 0.93
CA TYR A 263 -18.63 11.48 1.02
C TYR A 263 -18.41 12.17 -0.33
N GLN A 264 -17.92 13.41 -0.30
CA GLN A 264 -17.43 14.12 -1.48
C GLN A 264 -16.22 14.99 -1.16
N MET A 265 -15.44 15.29 -2.20
CA MET A 265 -14.42 16.33 -2.16
C MET A 265 -15.04 17.67 -2.54
N GLU A 266 -15.12 18.60 -1.60
CA GLU A 266 -15.56 19.96 -1.90
C GLU A 266 -14.39 20.87 -2.30
N ARG A 267 -14.68 21.87 -3.13
CA ARG A 267 -13.72 22.88 -3.61
C ARG A 267 -14.36 24.26 -3.47
N ARG A 268 -14.33 24.82 -2.26
CA ARG A 268 -14.99 26.10 -1.95
C ARG A 268 -14.19 27.31 -2.42
N ASP A 269 -12.88 27.16 -2.64
CA ASP A 269 -12.01 28.19 -3.17
C ASP A 269 -10.96 27.59 -4.16
N LYS A 270 -9.89 28.37 -4.45
CA LYS A 270 -8.80 27.97 -5.36
C LYS A 270 -7.66 27.20 -4.67
N GLY A 271 -7.73 27.05 -3.35
CA GLY A 271 -6.79 26.29 -2.55
C GLY A 271 -7.06 24.79 -2.61
N ALA A 272 -6.10 24.04 -2.08
CA ALA A 272 -6.32 22.68 -1.65
C ALA A 272 -5.84 22.60 -0.20
N ASP A 273 -6.70 22.15 0.69
CA ASP A 273 -6.39 21.79 2.07
C ASP A 273 -6.15 20.28 2.20
N ILE A 274 -6.83 19.51 1.35
CA ILE A 274 -6.83 18.05 1.34
C ILE A 274 -6.36 17.54 -0.02
N VAL A 275 -5.51 16.53 0.01
CA VAL A 275 -5.16 15.69 -1.13
C VAL A 275 -5.38 14.22 -0.79
N LEU A 276 -6.14 13.53 -1.63
CA LEU A 276 -6.31 12.08 -1.63
C LEU A 276 -5.58 11.49 -2.85
N VAL A 277 -4.94 10.34 -2.68
CA VAL A 277 -4.47 9.49 -3.80
C VAL A 277 -4.94 8.07 -3.55
N ALA A 278 -5.62 7.44 -4.49
CA ALA A 278 -6.21 6.12 -4.30
C ALA A 278 -6.09 5.23 -5.54
N SER A 279 -5.96 3.92 -5.34
CA SER A 279 -5.98 2.93 -6.43
C SER A 279 -7.33 2.88 -7.16
N GLU A 280 -8.43 3.09 -6.42
CA GLU A 280 -9.78 3.30 -6.95
C GLU A 280 -10.42 4.49 -6.19
N PRO A 281 -11.24 5.34 -6.85
CA PRO A 281 -11.97 6.43 -6.19
C PRO A 281 -12.78 5.95 -4.98
N LEU A 282 -12.80 6.73 -3.90
CA LEU A 282 -13.58 6.38 -2.69
C LEU A 282 -15.09 6.66 -2.83
N THR A 283 -15.49 7.36 -3.88
CA THR A 283 -16.85 7.86 -4.15
C THR A 283 -17.16 7.71 -5.64
N PHE A 284 -18.42 7.90 -6.07
CA PHE A 284 -18.84 7.62 -7.45
C PHE A 284 -18.81 8.83 -8.40
N GLU A 285 -18.59 10.04 -7.89
CA GLU A 285 -18.49 11.31 -8.64
C GLU A 285 -17.12 11.37 -9.31
N ARG A 286 -17.03 10.78 -10.51
CA ARG A 286 -15.74 10.66 -11.21
C ARG A 286 -15.15 12.01 -11.59
N GLU A 287 -15.96 13.05 -11.75
CA GLU A 287 -15.50 14.43 -11.96
C GLU A 287 -14.63 14.96 -10.80
N ASN A 288 -14.77 14.40 -9.60
CA ASN A 288 -13.95 14.78 -8.45
C ASN A 288 -12.58 14.09 -8.40
N TRP A 289 -12.31 13.13 -9.30
CA TRP A 289 -11.11 12.29 -9.29
C TRP A 289 -10.36 12.36 -10.62
N VAL A 290 -9.12 12.83 -10.58
CA VAL A 290 -8.23 12.90 -11.75
C VAL A 290 -7.45 11.60 -11.86
N ASN A 291 -7.49 10.94 -13.03
CA ASN A 291 -6.62 9.81 -13.33
C ASN A 291 -5.17 10.31 -13.46
N VAL A 292 -4.23 9.73 -12.70
CA VAL A 292 -2.80 10.02 -12.87
C VAL A 292 -2.39 9.41 -14.22
N PRO A 293 -1.70 10.13 -15.13
CA PRO A 293 -1.30 9.54 -16.41
C PRO A 293 -0.34 8.34 -16.24
N THR A 294 -0.36 7.39 -17.17
CA THR A 294 0.60 6.27 -17.18
C THR A 294 2.04 6.79 -17.30
N ASN A 295 2.96 6.13 -16.59
CA ASN A 295 4.38 6.50 -16.46
C ASN A 295 4.54 7.97 -16.03
N SER A 296 3.91 8.31 -14.91
CA SER A 296 4.02 9.62 -14.26
C SER A 296 4.37 9.47 -12.78
N ILE A 297 5.04 10.49 -12.25
CA ILE A 297 5.39 10.65 -10.84
C ILE A 297 4.64 11.86 -10.28
N LEU A 298 3.91 11.63 -9.19
CA LEU A 298 3.11 12.60 -8.46
C LEU A 298 3.85 12.98 -7.19
N THR A 299 4.03 14.28 -6.95
CA THR A 299 4.69 14.84 -5.75
C THR A 299 3.69 15.73 -5.02
N ILE A 300 3.44 15.44 -3.75
CA ILE A 300 2.68 16.30 -2.83
C ILE A 300 3.67 16.88 -1.84
N HIS A 301 3.69 18.21 -1.70
CA HIS A 301 4.43 18.88 -0.62
C HIS A 301 3.57 20.01 -0.06
N GLY A 302 3.36 20.01 1.25
CA GLY A 302 2.22 20.71 1.84
C GLY A 302 0.92 20.12 1.29
N GLN A 303 0.20 20.91 0.49
CA GLN A 303 -1.01 20.54 -0.23
C GLN A 303 -0.90 20.77 -1.75
N THR A 304 0.26 21.22 -2.24
CA THR A 304 0.50 21.39 -3.67
C THR A 304 0.76 20.03 -4.32
N VAL A 305 -0.01 19.69 -5.35
CA VAL A 305 0.17 18.48 -6.15
C VAL A 305 0.87 18.83 -7.46
N MET A 306 2.01 18.19 -7.72
CA MET A 306 2.74 18.27 -8.98
C MET A 306 2.76 16.90 -9.65
N VAL A 307 2.44 16.84 -10.94
CA VAL A 307 2.53 15.61 -11.75
C VAL A 307 3.56 15.83 -12.84
N ASN A 308 4.54 14.94 -12.95
CA ASN A 308 5.57 14.97 -13.98
C ASN A 308 5.62 13.63 -14.72
N PRO A 309 5.87 13.60 -16.03
CA PRO A 309 6.11 12.35 -16.74
C PRO A 309 7.43 11.72 -16.30
N ILE A 310 7.47 10.39 -16.25
CA ILE A 310 8.69 9.60 -16.12
C ILE A 310 9.22 9.39 -17.55
N ILE A 311 10.45 9.87 -17.81
CA ILE A 311 11.06 9.86 -19.15
C ILE A 311 12.14 8.78 -19.18
N ASP A 312 11.77 7.60 -19.67
CA ASP A 312 12.61 6.41 -19.79
C ASP A 312 12.36 5.68 -21.12
N GLY A 313 12.92 4.47 -21.27
CA GLY A 313 12.74 3.61 -22.44
C GLY A 313 11.30 3.11 -22.69
N TYR A 314 10.38 3.32 -21.74
CA TYR A 314 8.97 2.95 -21.86
C TYR A 314 8.06 4.17 -22.05
N SER A 315 8.60 5.39 -21.96
CA SER A 315 7.89 6.63 -22.27
C SER A 315 7.62 6.78 -23.77
N ASN A 316 6.49 7.39 -24.14
CA ASN A 316 6.22 7.82 -25.51
C ASN A 316 5.84 9.31 -25.50
N ARG A 317 6.35 10.07 -26.48
CA ARG A 317 6.10 11.51 -26.64
C ARG A 317 4.91 11.81 -27.55
N ASP A 318 4.41 10.83 -28.31
CA ASP A 318 3.21 10.98 -29.12
C ASP A 318 1.97 11.12 -28.22
N PRO A 319 1.25 12.25 -28.25
CA PRO A 319 0.03 12.44 -27.45
C PRO A 319 -1.14 11.54 -27.90
N TYR A 320 -1.07 10.92 -29.08
CA TYR A 320 -2.05 9.95 -29.57
C TYR A 320 -1.70 8.49 -29.24
N HIS A 321 -0.56 8.25 -28.58
CA HIS A 321 -0.12 6.90 -28.22
C HIS A 321 -1.12 6.22 -27.29
N LYS A 322 -1.73 5.14 -27.77
CA LYS A 322 -2.68 4.32 -27.00
C LYS A 322 -1.98 3.13 -26.36
N ARG A 323 -2.35 2.86 -25.11
CA ARG A 323 -1.87 1.73 -24.32
C ARG A 323 -3.01 0.76 -24.06
N SER A 324 -2.68 -0.52 -23.95
CA SER A 324 -3.63 -1.58 -23.64
C SER A 324 -3.76 -1.74 -22.12
N SER A 325 -4.98 -1.63 -21.60
CA SER A 325 -5.27 -1.95 -20.20
C SER A 325 -5.30 -3.46 -19.93
N ALA A 326 -5.19 -4.32 -20.95
CA ALA A 326 -5.31 -5.77 -20.83
C ALA A 326 -4.30 -6.38 -19.83
N PHE A 327 -3.05 -5.93 -19.81
CA PHE A 327 -2.07 -6.41 -18.84
C PHE A 327 -2.49 -6.09 -17.41
N ALA A 328 -2.81 -4.83 -17.11
CA ALA A 328 -3.29 -4.42 -15.81
C ALA A 328 -4.59 -5.15 -15.41
N GLN A 329 -5.52 -5.34 -16.35
CA GLN A 329 -6.74 -6.14 -16.18
C GLN A 329 -6.46 -7.60 -15.79
N THR A 330 -5.50 -8.28 -16.45
CA THR A 330 -5.13 -9.66 -16.09
C THR A 330 -4.55 -9.76 -14.67
N LYS A 331 -3.99 -8.67 -14.13
CA LYS A 331 -3.54 -8.60 -12.73
C LYS A 331 -4.65 -8.09 -11.79
N GLY A 332 -5.83 -7.74 -12.29
CA GLY A 332 -6.92 -7.17 -11.50
C GLY A 332 -6.70 -5.71 -11.06
N LEU A 333 -5.98 -4.94 -11.88
CA LEU A 333 -5.56 -3.54 -11.67
C LEU A 333 -6.16 -2.59 -12.72
N THR A 334 -7.45 -2.78 -13.04
CA THR A 334 -8.10 -2.14 -14.19
C THR A 334 -8.19 -0.62 -14.07
N THR A 335 -8.09 0.03 -15.21
CA THR A 335 -8.31 1.45 -15.42
C THR A 335 -9.68 1.65 -16.07
N ASN A 336 -10.47 2.60 -15.56
CA ASN A 336 -11.78 2.92 -16.14
C ASN A 336 -11.65 4.07 -17.14
N GLU A 337 -10.72 3.94 -18.09
CA GLU A 337 -10.65 4.85 -19.23
C GLU A 337 -11.80 4.53 -20.20
N LYS A 338 -12.85 5.35 -20.12
CA LYS A 338 -13.86 5.38 -21.18
C LYS A 338 -13.16 5.94 -22.41
N ALA A 339 -12.83 5.07 -23.38
CA ALA A 339 -12.29 5.51 -24.65
C ALA A 339 -13.14 6.66 -25.19
N ALA A 340 -12.48 7.77 -25.57
CA ALA A 340 -13.17 8.91 -26.18
C ALA A 340 -14.06 8.40 -27.33
N PRO A 341 -15.31 8.87 -27.48
CA PRO A 341 -16.25 8.32 -28.45
C PRO A 341 -15.68 8.50 -29.86
N GLY A 342 -15.12 7.41 -30.38
CA GLY A 342 -14.54 7.36 -31.70
C GLY A 342 -15.63 7.59 -32.73
N VAL A 343 -15.38 8.54 -33.64
CA VAL A 343 -16.21 8.79 -34.81
C VAL A 343 -16.53 7.46 -35.50
N SER A 344 -17.79 7.26 -35.85
CA SER A 344 -18.28 6.04 -36.50
C SER A 344 -17.46 5.69 -37.75
N SER A 345 -16.81 4.53 -37.74
CA SER A 345 -16.22 3.97 -38.95
C SER A 345 -17.32 3.67 -39.98
N PRO A 346 -17.10 3.93 -41.29
CA PRO A 346 -18.07 3.59 -42.32
C PRO A 346 -18.28 2.06 -42.41
N LEU A 347 -19.48 1.64 -42.79
CA LEU A 347 -19.78 0.22 -43.03
C LEU A 347 -18.91 -0.35 -44.19
N PRO A 348 -18.51 -1.62 -44.12
CA PRO A 348 -17.81 -2.28 -45.21
C PRO A 348 -18.76 -2.53 -46.39
N THR A 349 -18.35 -2.08 -47.58
CA THR A 349 -18.99 -2.43 -48.85
C THR A 349 -18.73 -3.91 -49.16
N PRO A 350 -19.75 -4.77 -49.38
CA PRO A 350 -19.52 -6.14 -49.79
C PRO A 350 -19.16 -6.20 -51.29
N GLY A 351 -18.09 -6.91 -51.61
CA GLY A 351 -17.67 -7.18 -52.99
C GLY A 351 -18.66 -8.12 -53.70
N ILE A 352 -18.94 -7.81 -54.96
CA ILE A 352 -19.71 -8.64 -55.88
C ILE A 352 -18.76 -9.64 -56.53
N ASP A 353 -19.01 -10.96 -56.39
CA ASP A 353 -19.29 -11.84 -57.53
C ASP A 353 -19.49 -13.31 -57.12
N LEU A 354 -20.63 -13.89 -57.53
CA LEU A 354 -20.76 -15.15 -58.30
C LEU A 354 -22.16 -15.78 -58.21
N ASN A 355 -22.73 -15.98 -59.40
CA ASN A 355 -23.95 -16.72 -59.78
C ASN A 355 -24.55 -17.77 -58.81
N GLY A 356 -25.89 -17.78 -58.74
CA GLY A 356 -26.64 -18.98 -59.17
C GLY A 356 -27.79 -19.51 -58.29
N HIS A 357 -29.03 -19.07 -58.58
CA HIS A 357 -30.30 -19.83 -58.42
C HIS A 357 -30.75 -20.24 -56.97
N LYS A 358 -32.03 -20.41 -56.60
CA LYS A 358 -33.38 -20.11 -57.17
C LYS A 358 -34.43 -20.32 -56.05
N HIS A 359 -35.67 -19.84 -56.26
CA HIS A 359 -36.92 -20.10 -55.51
C HIS A 359 -37.06 -19.45 -54.10
N ILE A 360 -38.02 -18.55 -53.78
CA ILE A 360 -39.51 -18.60 -53.81
C ILE A 360 -40.05 -19.40 -52.59
N PHE A 361 -40.99 -18.92 -51.74
CA PHE A 361 -42.07 -17.91 -51.94
C PHE A 361 -42.30 -16.96 -50.72
N ALA A 362 -43.51 -16.39 -50.59
CA ALA A 362 -44.08 -15.60 -49.47
C ALA A 362 -45.35 -16.36 -48.91
N PRO A 363 -46.40 -15.82 -48.20
CA PRO A 363 -46.75 -14.42 -47.89
C PRO A 363 -47.45 -14.04 -46.52
N LEU A 364 -47.48 -12.72 -46.24
CA LEU A 364 -48.57 -11.83 -45.74
C LEU A 364 -49.38 -12.09 -44.42
N ILE A 365 -49.26 -11.32 -43.30
CA ILE A 365 -49.83 -10.01 -42.79
C ILE A 365 -51.16 -10.07 -41.91
N PRO A 366 -51.81 -8.98 -41.33
CA PRO A 366 -52.16 -8.88 -39.88
C PRO A 366 -53.66 -8.43 -39.64
N PRO A 367 -54.05 -7.36 -38.85
CA PRO A 367 -53.73 -6.84 -37.49
C PRO A 367 -55.01 -6.61 -36.58
N GLY A 368 -54.89 -5.94 -35.41
CA GLY A 368 -56.02 -5.16 -34.85
C GLY A 368 -55.99 -4.69 -33.37
N ILE A 369 -55.87 -3.36 -33.14
CA ILE A 369 -56.63 -2.43 -32.23
C ILE A 369 -56.98 -2.90 -30.77
N GLY A 370 -56.89 -2.14 -29.65
CA GLY A 370 -56.35 -0.79 -29.34
C GLY A 370 -57.08 -0.06 -28.16
N ARG A 371 -56.34 0.64 -27.27
CA ARG A 371 -56.79 1.65 -26.21
C ARG A 371 -57.65 1.13 -25.02
N SER A 372 -57.77 1.73 -23.81
CA SER A 372 -56.98 2.73 -23.01
C SER A 372 -57.57 2.90 -21.56
N ARG A 373 -56.78 3.42 -20.58
CA ARG A 373 -57.13 4.07 -19.27
C ARG A 373 -57.68 3.26 -18.04
N THR A 374 -56.80 3.08 -17.03
CA THR A 374 -56.80 3.58 -15.60
C THR A 374 -58.10 4.11 -14.92
N PRO A 375 -58.15 4.26 -13.57
CA PRO A 375 -57.82 3.35 -12.44
C PRO A 375 -58.82 3.44 -11.23
N GLU A 376 -58.88 2.49 -10.27
CA GLU A 376 -59.27 2.80 -8.85
C GLU A 376 -59.02 1.66 -7.81
N VAL A 377 -59.48 1.86 -6.56
CA VAL A 377 -58.98 1.30 -5.29
C VAL A 377 -60.06 0.48 -4.53
N ALA A 378 -59.62 -0.41 -3.61
CA ALA A 378 -60.26 -0.77 -2.30
C ALA A 378 -60.65 -2.24 -2.01
N SER A 379 -59.94 -2.82 -1.02
CA SER A 379 -60.39 -3.66 0.12
C SER A 379 -61.47 -4.78 0.00
N ALA A 380 -61.07 -6.01 0.37
CA ALA A 380 -61.82 -6.96 1.23
C ALA A 380 -60.84 -8.03 1.80
N GLN A 381 -60.59 -8.07 3.12
CA GLN A 381 -61.14 -9.01 4.14
C GLN A 381 -60.74 -10.50 4.04
N GLY A 382 -60.25 -11.10 5.15
CA GLY A 382 -60.47 -12.54 5.42
C GLY A 382 -59.44 -13.39 6.20
N GLN A 383 -59.31 -13.23 7.54
CA GLN A 383 -59.06 -14.31 8.55
C GLN A 383 -57.72 -15.12 8.52
N LEU A 384 -57.17 -15.77 9.58
CA LEU A 384 -57.36 -15.77 11.06
C LEU A 384 -56.16 -16.47 11.77
N ARG A 385 -56.07 -16.34 13.11
CA ARG A 385 -55.13 -16.96 14.11
C ARG A 385 -53.72 -16.32 14.24
N GLY A 386 -53.20 -15.98 15.43
CA GLY A 386 -53.82 -15.87 16.76
C GLY A 386 -52.83 -15.57 17.91
N LYS A 387 -53.26 -14.72 18.88
CA LYS A 387 -53.02 -14.69 20.36
C LYS A 387 -51.69 -15.19 20.96
N THR A 388 -51.01 -14.56 21.96
CA THR A 388 -51.11 -13.27 22.70
C THR A 388 -49.80 -13.05 23.54
N PRO A 389 -49.53 -11.86 24.13
CA PRO A 389 -48.23 -11.48 24.72
C PRO A 389 -48.21 -11.31 26.27
N LEU A 390 -47.01 -11.07 26.85
CA LEU A 390 -46.70 -10.45 28.16
C LEU A 390 -45.26 -9.88 28.11
N SER A 391 -44.82 -8.82 28.81
CA SER A 391 -45.48 -7.73 29.56
C SER A 391 -44.45 -6.61 29.86
N PHE A 392 -44.92 -5.38 30.14
CA PHE A 392 -44.11 -4.21 30.53
C PHE A 392 -43.52 -4.30 31.96
N SER A 393 -42.46 -3.52 32.21
CA SER A 393 -42.21 -2.89 33.52
C SER A 393 -41.27 -1.68 33.38
N GLU A 394 -41.76 -0.48 33.69
CA GLU A 394 -40.92 0.69 34.00
C GLU A 394 -40.73 0.79 35.52
N THR A 395 -39.59 1.29 35.99
CA THR A 395 -39.47 1.95 37.30
C THR A 395 -38.39 3.03 37.27
N THR A 396 -38.68 4.15 37.92
CA THR A 396 -37.85 5.36 38.01
C THR A 396 -37.26 5.54 39.42
N SER A 397 -36.48 6.62 39.60
CA SER A 397 -35.91 7.16 40.87
C SER A 397 -34.61 6.53 41.39
N SER A 398 -33.71 7.23 42.11
CA SER A 398 -33.35 8.68 42.12
C SER A 398 -32.08 8.92 42.96
N SER A 399 -31.32 9.98 42.63
CA SER A 399 -30.52 10.87 43.52
C SER A 399 -29.38 10.36 44.44
N SER A 400 -28.24 11.10 44.37
CA SER A 400 -27.35 11.54 45.49
C SER A 400 -26.49 10.48 46.25
N ASP A 401 -25.26 10.76 46.75
CA ASP A 401 -24.44 11.99 46.71
C ASP A 401 -22.92 11.78 46.99
N LEU A 402 -22.09 12.69 46.45
CA LEU A 402 -20.88 13.35 46.99
C LEU A 402 -19.70 12.66 47.76
N ARG A 403 -18.48 13.14 47.41
CA ARG A 403 -17.18 13.26 48.18
C ARG A 403 -16.30 12.01 48.42
N SER A 404 -14.98 12.12 48.67
CA SER A 404 -13.91 13.02 48.17
C SER A 404 -12.51 12.56 48.67
N VAL A 405 -11.51 12.54 47.78
CA VAL A 405 -10.05 12.82 47.95
C VAL A 405 -9.38 12.71 49.34
N THR A 406 -8.31 11.91 49.51
CA THR A 406 -6.91 12.37 49.84
C THR A 406 -5.87 11.25 50.16
N ASN A 407 -4.70 11.38 49.51
CA ASN A 407 -3.30 11.22 49.96
C ASN A 407 -2.65 9.93 50.54
N LEU A 408 -1.41 9.70 50.05
CA LEU A 408 -0.32 8.82 50.55
C LEU A 408 0.56 9.54 51.60
N PRO A 409 1.38 8.83 52.41
CA PRO A 409 2.82 8.66 52.08
C PRO A 409 3.50 7.32 52.50
N THR A 410 4.72 7.10 51.99
CA THR A 410 5.71 6.01 52.24
C THR A 410 6.60 6.25 53.49
N PRO A 411 7.59 5.40 53.95
CA PRO A 411 8.31 4.29 53.28
C PRO A 411 8.65 2.98 54.08
N ARG A 412 9.29 2.03 53.35
CA ARG A 412 10.12 0.80 53.64
C ARG A 412 10.66 0.49 55.07
N PRO A 413 10.93 -0.80 55.41
CA PRO A 413 12.16 -1.52 54.95
C PRO A 413 12.01 -3.02 54.52
N GLU A 414 13.11 -3.64 54.07
CA GLU A 414 13.22 -5.00 53.49
C GLU A 414 13.68 -6.09 54.48
N ILE A 415 13.17 -7.34 54.40
CA ILE A 415 13.89 -8.59 54.79
C ILE A 415 13.41 -9.81 53.94
N GLY A 416 14.36 -10.51 53.30
CA GLY A 416 14.48 -11.99 53.32
C GLY A 416 13.55 -12.95 52.54
N ALA A 417 13.97 -13.31 51.32
CA ALA A 417 14.02 -14.65 50.69
C ALA A 417 13.01 -15.80 51.02
N LYS A 418 12.44 -16.40 49.94
CA LYS A 418 12.55 -17.85 49.60
C LYS A 418 11.86 -18.22 48.26
N LEU A 419 12.50 -19.07 47.45
CA LEU A 419 11.86 -19.78 46.32
C LEU A 419 11.12 -21.05 46.81
N PRO A 420 10.04 -21.49 46.13
CA PRO A 420 9.56 -22.87 46.18
C PRO A 420 10.16 -23.75 45.07
N SER A 421 10.33 -25.04 45.37
CA SER A 421 11.01 -26.06 44.57
C SER A 421 10.09 -26.87 43.64
N GLN A 422 10.67 -27.56 42.66
CA GLN A 422 10.01 -28.56 41.80
C GLN A 422 9.52 -29.82 42.56
N GLY A 423 8.56 -30.55 41.98
CA GLY A 423 8.07 -31.83 42.53
C GLY A 423 7.31 -32.75 41.55
N ASN A 424 8.02 -33.70 40.95
CA ASN A 424 7.61 -35.08 40.58
C ASN A 424 6.41 -35.40 39.64
N ILE A 425 6.78 -35.60 38.36
CA ILE A 425 6.57 -36.81 37.51
C ILE A 425 5.62 -37.92 38.03
N LYS A 426 4.71 -38.38 37.15
CA LYS A 426 4.26 -39.79 37.07
C LYS A 426 4.41 -40.35 35.65
N LYS A 427 5.03 -41.52 35.53
CA LYS A 427 5.20 -42.29 34.27
C LYS A 427 3.97 -43.15 33.97
N LYS A 428 3.69 -43.40 32.69
CA LYS A 428 3.17 -44.70 32.21
C LYS A 428 3.75 -45.03 30.82
N ARG A 429 3.99 -46.32 30.55
CA ARG A 429 4.89 -46.83 29.49
C ARG A 429 4.23 -48.00 28.75
N ARG A 430 4.35 -48.06 27.41
CA ARG A 430 4.38 -49.25 26.51
C ARG A 430 4.75 -48.71 25.09
N SER A 431 5.88 -49.05 24.44
CA SER A 431 6.34 -50.34 23.85
C SER A 431 5.53 -50.74 22.60
N LEU A 432 6.05 -51.21 21.45
CA LEU A 432 7.37 -51.54 20.84
C LEU A 432 7.14 -51.45 19.30
N THR A 433 8.08 -51.32 18.34
CA THR A 433 9.15 -52.23 17.82
C THR A 433 9.88 -51.46 16.68
N THR A 434 11.19 -51.17 16.70
CA THR A 434 12.35 -51.95 16.17
C THR A 434 12.46 -52.13 14.64
N GLY A 435 13.61 -51.71 14.06
CA GLY A 435 14.06 -51.86 12.67
C GLY A 435 15.49 -51.31 12.49
N GLU A 436 16.37 -51.99 11.75
CA GLU A 436 17.81 -52.11 12.10
C GLU A 436 18.76 -52.34 10.88
N GLN A 437 20.11 -52.23 10.93
CA GLN A 437 21.04 -52.03 12.07
C GLN A 437 22.10 -50.87 11.93
N PRO A 438 23.31 -50.98 11.32
CA PRO A 438 24.51 -50.51 12.06
C PRO A 438 25.61 -49.69 11.32
N HIS A 439 26.69 -49.46 12.09
CA HIS A 439 28.10 -49.13 11.77
C HIS A 439 28.59 -47.67 12.01
N PRO A 440 29.88 -47.47 12.40
CA PRO A 440 30.14 -47.05 13.78
C PRO A 440 31.08 -45.81 13.92
N ALA A 441 31.38 -45.47 15.18
CA ALA A 441 32.24 -44.36 15.58
C ALA A 441 33.74 -44.65 15.43
N GLU A 442 34.56 -43.59 15.55
CA GLU A 442 35.49 -43.48 16.69
C GLU A 442 35.93 -42.02 16.94
N TYR A 443 36.24 -41.72 18.20
CA TYR A 443 36.70 -40.42 18.73
C TYR A 443 37.88 -40.73 19.67
N VAL A 444 38.95 -39.93 19.65
CA VAL A 444 40.08 -40.06 20.58
C VAL A 444 40.62 -38.66 20.91
N ASP A 445 40.83 -38.42 22.21
CA ASP A 445 41.43 -37.21 22.80
C ASP A 445 42.73 -37.60 23.53
N ALA A 446 43.66 -36.72 23.92
CA ALA A 446 43.66 -35.25 23.94
C ALA A 446 44.97 -34.70 23.26
N GLU A 447 45.76 -33.70 23.69
CA GLU A 447 45.82 -32.88 24.92
C GLU A 447 46.52 -31.52 24.64
N GLU A 448 47.07 -30.86 25.66
CA GLU A 448 47.61 -29.49 25.64
C GLU A 448 49.07 -29.35 25.14
N GLN A 449 49.41 -28.20 24.54
CA GLN A 449 50.46 -27.29 25.06
C GLN A 449 50.65 -26.00 24.24
N THR A 450 50.79 -24.86 24.93
CA THR A 450 51.33 -23.57 24.46
C THR A 450 52.01 -22.87 25.67
N PRO A 451 52.71 -21.71 25.57
CA PRO A 451 53.23 -21.00 24.39
C PRO A 451 54.74 -20.67 24.48
N SER A 452 55.36 -20.14 23.42
CA SER A 452 56.43 -19.12 23.56
C SER A 452 56.68 -18.28 22.29
N SER A 453 56.87 -16.99 22.51
CA SER A 453 57.69 -16.05 21.71
C SER A 453 58.70 -15.42 22.71
N PRO A 454 59.75 -14.65 22.32
CA PRO A 454 59.54 -13.21 22.07
C PRO A 454 60.62 -12.45 21.22
N ILE A 455 60.45 -11.12 21.12
CA ILE A 455 61.46 -10.04 20.81
C ILE A 455 61.86 -9.86 19.32
N GLN A 456 62.13 -8.65 18.75
CA GLN A 456 61.60 -7.26 18.80
C GLN A 456 62.69 -6.32 18.22
N ALA A 457 62.35 -5.36 17.35
CA ALA A 457 63.21 -4.20 17.03
C ALA A 457 62.40 -3.00 16.49
N THR A 458 62.75 -1.79 16.93
CA THR A 458 62.18 -0.48 16.54
C THR A 458 63.35 0.53 16.32
N PRO A 459 63.20 1.88 16.39
CA PRO A 459 62.85 2.76 15.27
C PRO A 459 63.85 3.93 15.02
N SER A 460 63.56 4.79 14.03
CA SER A 460 64.09 6.19 13.93
C SER A 460 62.98 7.10 13.34
N ARG A 461 62.55 8.23 13.94
CA ARG A 461 63.19 9.58 14.16
C ARG A 461 63.63 10.26 12.85
N ALA A 462 63.37 11.56 12.58
CA ALA A 462 62.53 12.59 13.23
C ALA A 462 62.42 13.87 12.33
N SER A 463 61.70 14.90 12.81
CA SER A 463 61.66 16.33 12.35
C SER A 463 60.82 16.64 11.07
N GLU A 464 60.17 17.80 10.90
CA GLU A 464 59.80 18.89 11.83
C GLU A 464 58.63 19.74 11.29
N TYR A 465 57.71 20.13 12.18
CA TYR A 465 57.14 21.47 12.43
C TYR A 465 56.79 22.52 11.33
N ILE A 466 55.81 23.36 11.71
CA ILE A 466 55.45 24.74 11.26
C ILE A 466 54.26 24.92 10.28
N THR A 467 53.16 25.27 10.95
CA THR A 467 52.08 26.24 10.68
C THR A 467 52.26 27.37 9.64
N SER A 468 51.09 27.95 9.30
CA SER A 468 50.84 29.14 8.46
C SER A 468 51.02 28.92 6.95
N GLY A 469 50.18 29.47 6.07
CA GLY A 469 49.23 30.58 6.25
C GLY A 469 49.63 31.75 5.36
N LYS A 470 49.26 31.70 4.08
CA LYS A 470 49.42 32.83 3.15
C LYS A 470 48.08 33.18 2.50
N ALA A 471 47.60 34.36 2.86
CA ALA A 471 46.53 35.05 2.14
C ALA A 471 47.08 35.71 0.87
N ALA A 472 46.22 35.87 -0.15
CA ALA A 472 46.28 37.00 -1.07
C ALA A 472 44.96 37.12 -1.86
N ARG A 473 44.02 37.94 -1.38
CA ARG A 473 43.11 38.67 -2.26
C ARG A 473 43.07 40.13 -1.80
N VAL A 474 43.11 41.03 -2.77
CA VAL A 474 43.66 42.39 -2.64
C VAL A 474 42.52 43.41 -2.60
N LEU A 475 42.53 44.27 -1.56
CA LEU A 475 41.88 45.61 -1.44
C LEU A 475 40.34 45.70 -1.66
N GLY A 476 39.54 46.38 -0.82
CA GLY A 476 39.79 47.07 0.46
C GLY A 476 38.65 48.02 0.86
N MET A 477 38.55 48.36 2.15
CA MET A 477 37.66 49.37 2.80
C MET A 477 36.16 48.94 2.93
N SER A 478 35.54 48.79 4.12
CA SER A 478 35.43 49.61 5.36
C SER A 478 34.46 50.79 5.19
N LEU A 479 33.50 51.08 6.08
CA LEU A 479 33.20 50.59 7.46
C LEU A 479 31.93 49.72 7.54
#